data_AF-A0A523XN05-F1
#
_entry.id   AF-A0A523XN05-F1
#
_cell.length_a   1.000
_cell.length_b   1.000
_cell.length_c   1.000
_cell.angle_alpha   90.00
_cell.angle_beta   90.00
_cell.angle_gamma   90.00
#
_symmetry.space_group_name_H-M   'P 1'
#
loop_
_entity.id
_entity.type
_entity.pdbx_description
1 polymer ?
#
loop_
_entity_poly.entity_id
_entity_poly.type
_entity_poly.pdbx_seq_one_letter_code
_entity_poly.pdbx_strand_id
1 'polypeptide(L)'
;MGKKTKKKVMDKLARKRGQKTAQSRLKHKKPPKVSKKRRRLTDEERMAVEEDLRRSPILLSAPEFVEFHFDPEKLTGYLEDVKARKLEDPEEFLSRGIERVADEEFLSEVKMRLMRHIQENEEEDVFSSYCARVVLFFAGALKELAKIPFFVALFVRDVKGHRLSDNPIIWKLLSTYLPSRIVKPEEESKSSDEEKNVKRSLKYPHLVLPESYTEE
;
A
#
# COMPACT_ATOMS: atom_id res chain seq x y z
N MET A 1 13.56 -5.68 -81.48
CA MET A 1 13.04 -6.19 -80.19
C MET A 1 11.55 -5.88 -80.07
N GLY A 2 10.68 -6.88 -80.18
CA GLY A 2 9.23 -6.70 -80.33
C GLY A 2 8.52 -6.11 -79.11
N LYS A 3 7.47 -5.31 -79.34
CA LYS A 3 6.67 -4.65 -78.29
C LYS A 3 6.16 -5.62 -77.19
N LYS A 4 5.97 -6.90 -77.53
CA LYS A 4 5.54 -7.96 -76.60
C LYS A 4 6.60 -8.36 -75.56
N THR A 5 7.90 -8.28 -75.88
CA THR A 5 8.96 -8.62 -74.92
C THR A 5 9.22 -7.50 -73.91
N LYS A 6 9.08 -6.22 -74.32
CA LYS A 6 9.18 -5.07 -73.39
C LYS A 6 8.09 -5.09 -72.32
N LYS A 7 6.84 -5.43 -72.68
CA LYS A 7 5.71 -5.53 -71.73
C LYS A 7 5.93 -6.63 -70.68
N LYS A 8 6.40 -7.82 -71.10
CA LYS A 8 6.73 -8.92 -70.18
C LYS A 8 7.87 -8.59 -69.21
N VAL A 9 8.86 -7.82 -69.65
CA VAL A 9 9.98 -7.39 -68.80
C VAL A 9 9.52 -6.35 -67.77
N MET A 10 8.67 -5.39 -68.18
CA MET A 10 8.08 -4.40 -67.27
C MET A 10 7.16 -5.04 -66.23
N ASP A 11 6.33 -6.02 -66.62
CA ASP A 11 5.47 -6.77 -65.68
C ASP A 11 6.28 -7.59 -64.67
N LYS A 12 7.40 -8.21 -65.10
CA LYS A 12 8.31 -8.91 -64.19
C LYS A 12 8.99 -7.96 -63.20
N LEU A 13 9.39 -6.76 -63.65
CA LEU A 13 9.99 -5.73 -62.80
C LEU A 13 8.97 -5.16 -61.79
N ALA A 14 7.72 -4.92 -62.22
CA ALA A 14 6.64 -4.46 -61.36
C ALA A 14 6.30 -5.49 -60.26
N ARG A 15 6.23 -6.78 -60.62
CA ARG A 15 6.02 -7.87 -59.64
C ARG A 15 7.17 -8.01 -58.65
N LYS A 16 8.43 -7.88 -59.09
CA LYS A 16 9.61 -7.88 -58.18
C LYS A 16 9.61 -6.67 -57.24
N ARG A 17 9.17 -5.49 -57.70
CA ARG A 17 9.06 -4.28 -56.87
C ARG A 17 7.93 -4.40 -55.83
N GLY A 18 6.78 -4.96 -56.21
CA GLY A 18 5.65 -5.19 -55.30
C GLY A 18 5.93 -6.23 -54.20
N GLN A 19 6.70 -7.28 -54.51
CA GLN A 19 7.09 -8.29 -53.50
C GLN A 19 8.06 -7.75 -52.44
N LYS A 20 9.00 -6.87 -52.82
CA LYS A 20 9.90 -6.20 -51.85
C LYS A 20 9.14 -5.24 -50.92
N THR A 21 8.08 -4.59 -51.40
CA THR A 21 7.24 -3.69 -50.59
C THR A 21 6.28 -4.46 -49.68
N ALA A 22 5.77 -5.61 -50.12
CA ALA A 22 4.93 -6.48 -49.29
C ALA A 22 5.75 -7.13 -48.15
N GLN A 23 6.96 -7.61 -48.44
CA GLN A 23 7.86 -8.17 -47.42
C GLN A 23 8.38 -7.11 -46.44
N SER A 24 8.58 -5.84 -46.85
CA SER A 24 8.97 -4.78 -45.90
C SER A 24 7.81 -4.31 -45.02
N ARG A 25 6.57 -4.33 -45.53
CA ARG A 25 5.36 -4.01 -44.74
C ARG A 25 5.02 -5.06 -43.70
N LEU A 26 5.31 -6.34 -43.98
CA LEU A 26 5.12 -7.44 -43.02
C LEU A 26 6.18 -7.46 -41.91
N LYS A 27 7.39 -6.92 -42.14
CA LYS A 27 8.50 -6.93 -41.16
C LYS A 27 8.54 -5.72 -40.22
N HIS A 28 7.69 -4.71 -40.43
CA HIS A 28 7.67 -3.50 -39.61
C HIS A 28 6.27 -3.01 -39.24
N LYS A 29 5.40 -3.91 -38.80
CA LYS A 29 4.44 -3.52 -37.75
C LYS A 29 5.22 -3.41 -36.45
N LYS A 30 6.01 -2.34 -36.30
CA LYS A 30 6.44 -1.92 -34.96
C LYS A 30 5.15 -1.74 -34.18
N PRO A 31 4.99 -2.36 -32.98
CA PRO A 31 3.85 -2.05 -32.13
C PRO A 31 3.78 -0.53 -32.01
N PRO A 32 2.57 0.07 -31.92
CA PRO A 32 2.45 1.51 -31.77
C PRO A 32 3.43 1.94 -30.68
N LYS A 33 4.24 2.96 -30.94
CA LYS A 33 5.12 3.53 -29.92
C LYS A 33 4.18 3.95 -28.79
N VAL A 34 4.06 3.10 -27.77
CA VAL A 34 3.33 3.43 -26.56
C VAL A 34 4.10 4.62 -26.04
N SER A 35 3.59 5.82 -26.28
CA SER A 35 4.11 7.00 -25.61
C SER A 35 3.90 6.71 -24.14
N LYS A 36 4.95 6.28 -23.44
CA LYS A 36 5.00 6.23 -21.99
C LYS A 36 4.97 7.66 -21.43
N LYS A 37 4.07 8.52 -21.94
CA LYS A 37 3.61 9.67 -21.16
C LYS A 37 2.82 9.02 -20.05
N ARG A 38 3.49 8.79 -18.91
CA ARG A 38 2.82 8.53 -17.63
C ARG A 38 1.78 9.64 -17.51
N ARG A 39 0.51 9.29 -17.70
CA ARG A 39 -0.60 10.22 -17.45
C ARG A 39 -0.43 10.66 -16.01
N ARG A 40 -0.34 11.97 -15.79
CA ARG A 40 -0.40 12.49 -14.42
C ARG A 40 -1.81 12.17 -13.93
N LEU A 41 -1.90 11.53 -12.77
CA LEU A 41 -3.18 11.29 -12.10
C LEU A 41 -3.89 12.63 -11.94
N THR A 42 -5.20 12.64 -12.20
CA THR A 42 -6.07 13.75 -11.84
C THR A 42 -6.07 13.92 -10.32
N ASP A 43 -6.49 15.09 -9.83
CA ASP A 43 -6.49 15.33 -8.38
C ASP A 43 -7.48 14.40 -7.66
N GLU A 44 -8.61 14.08 -8.30
CA GLU A 44 -9.57 13.07 -7.84
C GLU A 44 -8.94 11.67 -7.73
N GLU A 45 -8.22 11.23 -8.78
CA GLU A 45 -7.54 9.92 -8.77
C GLU A 45 -6.46 9.85 -7.68
N ARG A 46 -5.80 10.97 -7.34
CA ARG A 46 -4.84 11.03 -6.24
C ARG A 46 -5.52 10.92 -4.89
N MET A 47 -6.62 11.65 -4.68
CA MET A 47 -7.36 11.58 -3.42
C MET A 47 -7.89 10.16 -3.17
N ALA A 48 -8.39 9.48 -4.20
CA ALA A 48 -8.80 8.08 -4.09
C ALA A 48 -7.64 7.18 -3.63
N VAL A 49 -6.48 7.27 -4.28
CA VAL A 49 -5.29 6.48 -3.89
C VAL A 49 -4.82 6.81 -2.47
N GLU A 50 -4.89 8.07 -2.05
CA GLU A 50 -4.56 8.46 -0.68
C GLU A 50 -5.57 7.93 0.35
N GLU A 51 -6.86 7.91 0.00
CA GLU A 51 -7.92 7.36 0.85
C GLU A 51 -7.78 5.84 1.00
N ASP A 52 -7.52 5.13 -0.10
CA ASP A 52 -7.28 3.69 -0.09
C ASP A 52 -6.00 3.34 0.68
N LEU A 53 -4.94 4.16 0.55
CA LEU A 53 -3.73 4.01 1.35
C LEU A 53 -4.02 4.25 2.84
N ARG A 54 -4.88 5.22 3.20
CA ARG A 54 -5.28 5.44 4.60
C ARG A 54 -6.10 4.28 5.17
N ARG A 55 -6.90 3.63 4.33
CA ARG A 55 -7.73 2.49 4.71
C ARG A 55 -7.01 1.14 4.66
N SER A 56 -5.78 1.11 4.17
CA SER A 56 -4.97 -0.11 4.09
C SER A 56 -4.80 -0.93 5.37
N PRO A 57 -4.93 -0.39 6.61
CA PRO A 57 -4.95 -1.22 7.82
C PRO A 57 -6.04 -2.30 7.82
N ILE A 58 -7.11 -2.15 7.02
CA ILE A 58 -8.15 -3.18 6.85
C ILE A 58 -7.58 -4.52 6.37
N LEU A 59 -6.43 -4.51 5.67
CA LEU A 59 -5.78 -5.74 5.22
C LEU A 59 -5.33 -6.63 6.38
N LEU A 60 -5.12 -6.08 7.58
CA LEU A 60 -4.68 -6.84 8.75
C LEU A 60 -5.76 -7.79 9.30
N SER A 61 -7.03 -7.60 8.93
CA SER A 61 -8.10 -8.56 9.23
C SER A 61 -8.26 -9.65 8.17
N ALA A 62 -7.59 -9.54 7.02
CA ALA A 62 -7.63 -10.57 6.00
C ALA A 62 -6.83 -11.82 6.44
N PRO A 63 -7.30 -13.04 6.14
CA PRO A 63 -6.70 -14.29 6.63
C PRO A 63 -5.19 -14.39 6.42
N GLU A 64 -4.68 -13.83 5.32
CA GLU A 64 -3.26 -13.85 4.95
C GLU A 64 -2.39 -13.02 5.89
N PHE A 65 -2.96 -12.03 6.58
CA PHE A 65 -2.22 -11.08 7.43
C PHE A 65 -2.53 -11.20 8.93
N VAL A 66 -3.55 -11.97 9.31
CA VAL A 66 -3.92 -12.17 10.73
C VAL A 66 -2.75 -12.72 11.54
N GLU A 67 -2.09 -13.76 11.04
CA GLU A 67 -0.94 -14.42 11.70
C GLU A 67 0.42 -13.89 11.20
N PHE A 68 0.41 -12.85 10.37
CA PHE A 68 1.64 -12.30 9.81
C PHE A 68 2.26 -11.30 10.78
N HIS A 69 3.37 -11.64 11.42
CA HIS A 69 4.03 -10.77 12.40
C HIS A 69 5.44 -10.39 11.99
N PHE A 70 5.94 -9.32 12.57
CA PHE A 70 7.36 -9.02 12.59
C PHE A 70 8.14 -10.10 13.34
N ASP A 71 9.43 -10.22 13.01
CA ASP A 71 10.36 -11.11 13.71
C ASP A 71 10.40 -10.75 15.21
N PRO A 72 10.03 -11.68 16.11
CA PRO A 72 9.90 -11.39 17.53
C PRO A 72 11.24 -11.04 18.18
N GLU A 73 12.36 -11.61 17.70
CA GLU A 73 13.68 -11.33 18.27
C GLU A 73 14.11 -9.90 17.94
N LYS A 74 13.88 -9.47 16.69
CA LYS A 74 14.17 -8.10 16.24
C LYS A 74 13.29 -7.07 16.93
N LEU A 75 12.00 -7.39 17.09
CA LEU A 75 11.07 -6.52 17.80
C LEU A 75 11.47 -6.38 19.27
N THR A 76 11.84 -7.48 19.94
CA THR A 76 12.32 -7.47 21.33
C THR A 76 13.55 -6.58 21.46
N GLY A 77 14.57 -6.80 20.62
CA GLY A 77 15.81 -6.01 20.66
C GLY A 77 15.56 -4.51 20.42
N TYR A 78 14.62 -4.15 19.54
CA TYR A 78 14.24 -2.76 19.35
C TYR A 78 13.57 -2.15 20.59
N LEU A 79 12.61 -2.85 21.20
CA LEU A 79 11.87 -2.35 22.37
C LEU A 79 12.77 -2.21 23.60
N GLU A 80 13.73 -3.11 23.79
CA GLU A 80 14.75 -2.99 24.83
C GLU A 80 15.62 -1.74 24.64
N ASP A 81 16.01 -1.45 23.40
CA ASP A 81 16.77 -0.24 23.07
C ASP A 81 15.95 1.05 23.30
N VAL A 82 14.65 1.03 22.97
CA VAL A 82 13.73 2.15 23.27
C VAL A 82 13.66 2.41 24.76
N LYS A 83 13.53 1.34 25.56
CA LYS A 83 13.54 1.42 27.03
C LYS A 83 14.87 1.97 27.56
N ALA A 84 16.00 1.51 27.03
CA ALA A 84 17.33 1.94 27.47
C ALA A 84 17.61 3.41 27.14
N ARG A 85 17.21 3.86 25.94
CA ARG A 85 17.44 5.24 25.46
C ARG A 85 16.41 6.25 25.96
N LYS A 86 15.33 5.79 26.60
CA LYS A 86 14.19 6.63 27.01
C LYS A 86 13.68 7.48 25.86
N LEU A 87 13.41 6.84 24.72
CA LEU A 87 12.88 7.54 23.54
C LEU A 87 11.55 8.22 23.90
N GLU A 88 11.39 9.48 23.52
CA GLU A 88 10.19 10.27 23.84
C GLU A 88 9.35 10.63 22.61
N ASP A 89 9.93 10.59 21.40
CA ASP A 89 9.24 10.95 20.16
C ASP A 89 8.47 9.76 19.57
N PRO A 90 7.13 9.83 19.48
CA PRO A 90 6.31 8.78 18.87
C PRO A 90 6.57 8.58 17.37
N GLU A 91 6.93 9.63 16.62
CA GLU A 91 7.18 9.51 15.17
C GLU A 91 8.53 8.81 14.92
N GLU A 92 9.55 9.15 15.72
CA GLU A 92 10.83 8.45 15.75
C GLU A 92 10.69 6.98 16.17
N PHE A 93 9.78 6.68 17.10
CA PHE A 93 9.46 5.32 17.54
C PHE A 93 8.95 4.45 16.38
N LEU A 94 7.99 4.95 15.59
CA LEU A 94 7.47 4.19 14.45
C LEU A 94 8.50 4.07 13.32
N SER A 95 9.11 5.19 12.93
CA SER A 95 10.04 5.22 11.80
C SER A 95 11.22 4.30 12.02
N ARG A 96 11.93 4.45 13.15
CA ARG A 96 13.06 3.59 13.48
C ARG A 96 12.66 2.16 13.80
N GLY A 97 11.51 1.97 14.44
CA GLY A 97 11.00 0.64 14.77
C GLY A 97 10.75 -0.18 13.50
N ILE A 98 10.00 0.37 12.56
CA ILE A 98 9.68 -0.31 11.30
C ILE A 98 10.95 -0.50 10.47
N GLU A 99 11.81 0.51 10.33
CA GLU A 99 13.05 0.38 9.55
C GLU A 99 14.02 -0.68 10.10
N ARG A 100 14.05 -0.87 11.42
CA ARG A 100 14.95 -1.84 12.06
C ARG A 100 14.43 -3.26 12.04
N VAL A 101 13.11 -3.43 12.06
CA VAL A 101 12.47 -4.75 12.18
C VAL A 101 12.01 -5.28 10.81
N ALA A 102 11.79 -4.41 9.82
CA ALA A 102 11.39 -4.78 8.47
C ALA A 102 12.59 -5.07 7.55
N ASP A 103 13.09 -6.30 7.59
CA ASP A 103 14.16 -6.74 6.69
C ASP A 103 13.68 -7.03 5.26
N GLU A 104 14.63 -7.25 4.35
CA GLU A 104 14.33 -7.62 2.95
C GLU A 104 13.47 -8.91 2.85
N GLU A 105 13.74 -9.90 3.71
CA GLU A 105 12.96 -11.14 3.77
C GLU A 105 11.51 -10.86 4.18
N PHE A 106 11.31 -10.05 5.20
CA PHE A 106 9.98 -9.62 5.64
C PHE A 106 9.23 -8.90 4.51
N LEU A 107 9.90 -7.97 3.81
CA LEU A 107 9.32 -7.28 2.67
C LEU A 107 8.99 -8.21 1.51
N SER A 108 9.79 -9.24 1.28
CA SER A 108 9.54 -10.24 0.24
C SER A 108 8.27 -11.06 0.55
N GLU A 109 8.09 -11.45 1.81
CA GLU A 109 6.94 -12.21 2.29
C GLU A 109 5.67 -11.36 2.26
N VAL A 110 5.72 -10.10 2.72
CA VAL A 110 4.60 -9.15 2.61
C VAL A 110 4.15 -9.01 1.17
N LYS A 111 5.09 -8.82 0.23
CA LYS A 111 4.76 -8.71 -1.19
C LYS A 111 4.09 -9.97 -1.73
N MET A 112 4.57 -11.16 -1.32
CA MET A 112 3.97 -12.42 -1.71
C MET A 112 2.51 -12.53 -1.22
N ARG A 113 2.27 -12.21 0.05
CA ARG A 113 0.93 -12.23 0.66
C ARG A 113 -0.01 -11.21 0.03
N LEU A 114 0.47 -9.99 -0.24
CA LEU A 114 -0.31 -8.98 -0.96
C LEU A 114 -0.69 -9.45 -2.36
N MET A 115 0.24 -10.06 -3.10
CA MET A 115 -0.07 -10.61 -4.43
C MET A 115 -1.09 -11.74 -4.37
N ARG A 116 -0.97 -12.63 -3.38
CA ARG A 116 -1.95 -13.72 -3.17
C ARG A 116 -3.33 -13.15 -2.85
N HIS A 117 -3.42 -12.23 -1.90
CA HIS A 117 -4.67 -11.58 -1.52
C HIS A 117 -5.34 -10.89 -2.71
N ILE A 118 -4.56 -10.21 -3.56
CA ILE A 118 -5.09 -9.58 -4.78
C ILE A 118 -5.67 -10.61 -5.75
N GLN A 119 -5.02 -11.78 -5.91
CA GLN A 119 -5.47 -12.83 -6.82
C GLN A 119 -6.73 -13.54 -6.31
N GLU A 120 -6.81 -13.78 -5.01
CA GLU A 120 -7.92 -14.50 -4.39
C GLU A 120 -9.17 -13.62 -4.24
N ASN A 121 -9.02 -12.30 -4.06
CA ASN A 121 -10.12 -11.38 -3.75
C ASN A 121 -10.41 -10.36 -4.87
N GLU A 122 -9.94 -10.56 -6.10
CA GLU A 122 -10.16 -9.60 -7.21
C GLU A 122 -11.66 -9.37 -7.52
N GLU A 123 -12.51 -10.37 -7.30
CA GLU A 123 -13.94 -10.32 -7.60
C GLU A 123 -14.84 -10.23 -6.36
N GLU A 124 -14.46 -10.85 -5.24
CA GLU A 124 -15.28 -10.93 -4.03
C GLU A 124 -15.15 -9.70 -3.13
N ASP A 125 -13.93 -9.21 -2.91
CA ASP A 125 -13.64 -8.03 -2.11
C ASP A 125 -12.71 -7.08 -2.88
N VAL A 126 -13.31 -6.40 -3.85
CA VAL A 126 -12.65 -5.45 -4.74
C VAL A 126 -11.95 -4.35 -3.94
N PHE A 127 -12.50 -3.94 -2.80
CA PHE A 127 -11.96 -2.85 -1.99
C PHE A 127 -10.66 -3.25 -1.28
N SER A 128 -10.64 -4.39 -0.57
CA SER A 128 -9.41 -4.88 0.06
C SER A 128 -8.34 -5.24 -0.98
N SER A 129 -8.74 -5.85 -2.10
CA SER A 129 -7.84 -6.09 -3.23
C SER A 129 -7.22 -4.80 -3.77
N TYR A 130 -7.99 -3.71 -3.87
CA TYR A 130 -7.47 -2.41 -4.27
C TYR A 130 -6.51 -1.82 -3.23
N CYS A 131 -6.86 -1.87 -1.94
CA CYS A 131 -5.97 -1.46 -0.85
C CYS A 131 -4.63 -2.21 -0.91
N ALA A 132 -4.67 -3.53 -1.16
CA ALA A 132 -3.47 -4.36 -1.29
C ALA A 132 -2.61 -3.94 -2.50
N ARG A 133 -3.22 -3.60 -3.64
CA ARG A 133 -2.49 -3.06 -4.81
C ARG A 133 -1.79 -1.75 -4.49
N VAL A 134 -2.48 -0.85 -3.78
CA VAL A 134 -1.94 0.44 -3.37
C VAL A 134 -0.75 0.26 -2.42
N VAL A 135 -0.89 -0.58 -1.39
CA VAL A 135 0.21 -0.90 -0.47
C VAL A 135 1.38 -1.52 -1.22
N LEU A 136 1.13 -2.49 -2.11
CA LEU A 136 2.17 -3.13 -2.90
C LEU A 136 2.94 -2.13 -3.76
N PHE A 137 2.22 -1.19 -4.39
CA PHE A 137 2.82 -0.11 -5.17
C PHE A 137 3.72 0.79 -4.31
N PHE A 138 3.22 1.25 -3.16
CA PHE A 138 3.97 2.14 -2.28
C PHE A 138 5.13 1.44 -1.58
N ALA A 139 5.01 0.17 -1.18
CA ALA A 139 6.10 -0.62 -0.62
C ALA A 139 7.24 -0.88 -1.64
N GLY A 140 6.92 -0.88 -2.94
CA GLY A 140 7.93 -0.96 -4.00
C GLY A 140 8.58 0.39 -4.36
N ALA A 141 7.86 1.51 -4.16
CA ALA A 141 8.29 2.83 -4.58
C ALA A 141 8.90 3.68 -3.46
N LEU A 142 8.39 3.55 -2.23
CA LEU A 142 8.82 4.29 -1.06
C LEU A 142 9.84 3.47 -0.27
N LYS A 143 10.94 4.11 0.10
CA LYS A 143 11.92 3.56 1.05
C LYS A 143 11.44 3.69 2.50
N GLU A 144 10.48 4.58 2.76
CA GLU A 144 9.99 4.88 4.10
C GLU A 144 8.68 4.12 4.36
N LEU A 145 8.81 2.88 4.87
CA LEU A 145 7.68 2.01 5.19
C LEU A 145 6.78 2.60 6.29
N ALA A 146 7.34 3.40 7.19
CA ALA A 146 6.59 4.05 8.27
C ALA A 146 5.58 5.11 7.79
N LYS A 147 5.64 5.54 6.53
CA LYS A 147 4.62 6.42 5.92
C LYS A 147 3.40 5.66 5.42
N ILE A 148 3.49 4.33 5.34
CA ILE A 148 2.42 3.48 4.81
C ILE A 148 1.59 2.99 6.01
N PRO A 149 0.30 3.36 6.12
CA PRO A 149 -0.54 3.04 7.27
C PRO A 149 -0.64 1.53 7.58
N PHE A 150 -0.58 0.67 6.56
CA PHE A 150 -0.52 -0.78 6.74
C PHE A 150 0.63 -1.23 7.66
N PHE A 151 1.87 -0.78 7.40
CA PHE A 151 3.02 -1.18 8.21
C PHE A 151 2.99 -0.55 9.61
N VAL A 152 2.47 0.66 9.73
CA VAL A 152 2.25 1.30 11.03
C VAL A 152 1.28 0.51 11.88
N ALA A 153 0.12 0.15 11.32
CA ALA A 153 -0.88 -0.63 12.04
C ALA A 153 -0.36 -2.02 12.40
N LEU A 154 0.40 -2.66 11.51
CA LEU A 154 1.05 -3.95 11.76
C LEU A 154 2.03 -3.85 12.93
N PHE A 155 2.86 -2.82 12.94
CA PHE A 155 3.85 -2.59 13.99
C PHE A 155 3.18 -2.30 15.33
N VAL A 156 2.17 -1.42 15.35
CA VAL A 156 1.41 -1.09 16.57
C VAL A 156 0.71 -2.33 17.13
N ARG A 157 0.13 -3.17 16.28
CA ARG A 157 -0.50 -4.45 16.68
C ARG A 157 0.52 -5.37 17.34
N ASP A 158 1.67 -5.56 16.72
CA ASP A 158 2.70 -6.48 17.21
C ASP A 158 3.37 -5.95 18.49
N VAL A 159 3.64 -4.65 18.58
CA VAL A 159 4.12 -4.02 19.82
C VAL A 159 3.08 -4.17 20.93
N LYS A 160 1.80 -3.93 20.66
CA LYS A 160 0.72 -4.08 21.65
C LYS A 160 0.64 -5.50 22.20
N GLY A 161 0.87 -6.51 21.36
CA GLY A 161 0.90 -7.92 21.78
C GLY A 161 2.18 -8.33 22.53
N HIS A 162 3.19 -7.47 22.56
CA HIS A 162 4.50 -7.79 23.12
C HIS A 162 4.55 -7.62 24.65
N ARG A 163 5.32 -8.47 25.34
CA ARG A 163 5.50 -8.43 26.82
C ARG A 163 6.11 -7.13 27.34
N LEU A 164 6.87 -6.43 26.50
CA LEU A 164 7.50 -5.14 26.86
C LEU A 164 6.56 -3.94 26.68
N SER A 165 5.36 -4.13 26.15
CA SER A 165 4.38 -3.06 25.95
C SER A 165 3.89 -2.44 27.25
N ASP A 166 3.86 -3.21 28.34
CA ASP A 166 3.49 -2.76 29.69
C ASP A 166 4.47 -1.75 30.29
N ASN A 167 5.65 -1.58 29.69
CA ASN A 167 6.58 -0.56 30.12
C ASN A 167 5.99 0.84 29.90
N PRO A 168 5.99 1.74 30.90
CA PRO A 168 5.33 3.04 30.79
C PRO A 168 5.90 3.93 29.68
N ILE A 169 7.19 3.79 29.35
CA ILE A 169 7.82 4.55 28.26
C ILE A 169 7.26 4.08 26.91
N ILE A 170 7.26 2.76 26.68
CA ILE A 170 6.77 2.16 25.44
C ILE A 170 5.26 2.39 25.31
N TRP A 171 4.50 2.20 26.39
CA TRP A 171 3.07 2.44 26.42
C TRP A 171 2.72 3.89 26.07
N LYS A 172 3.45 4.87 26.59
CA LYS A 172 3.24 6.29 26.27
C LYS A 172 3.39 6.55 24.77
N LEU A 173 4.42 5.99 24.15
CA LEU A 173 4.64 6.09 22.70
C LEU A 173 3.52 5.38 21.90
N LEU A 174 3.18 4.16 22.30
CA LEU A 174 2.17 3.33 21.64
C LEU A 174 0.75 3.92 21.73
N SER A 175 0.38 4.46 22.90
CA SER A 175 -0.95 4.99 23.19
C SER A 175 -1.35 6.17 22.29
N THR A 176 -0.38 6.85 21.67
CA THR A 176 -0.61 7.92 20.69
C THR A 176 -1.25 7.40 19.40
N TYR A 177 -1.02 6.12 19.07
CA TYR A 177 -1.46 5.49 17.82
C TYR A 177 -2.61 4.51 18.02
N LEU A 178 -2.95 4.21 19.26
CA LEU A 178 -4.12 3.43 19.58
C LEU A 178 -5.35 4.34 19.62
N PRO A 179 -6.51 3.88 19.15
CA PRO A 179 -7.75 4.64 19.29
C PRO A 179 -7.98 4.95 20.78
N SER A 180 -7.99 6.24 21.10
CA SER A 180 -8.16 6.74 22.46
C SER A 180 -9.64 6.63 22.81
N ARG A 181 -10.02 5.63 23.61
CA ARG A 181 -11.38 5.37 24.12
C ARG A 181 -12.43 5.00 23.06
N ILE A 182 -13.17 3.94 23.38
CA ILE A 182 -14.51 3.68 22.87
C ILE A 182 -15.38 4.79 23.47
N VAL A 183 -15.77 5.79 22.67
CA VAL A 183 -16.82 6.72 23.08
C VAL A 183 -18.13 5.96 22.96
N LYS A 184 -18.70 5.54 24.08
CA LYS A 184 -20.09 5.07 24.11
C LYS A 184 -20.98 6.24 23.63
N PRO A 185 -22.03 5.99 22.84
CA PRO A 185 -22.86 7.04 22.22
C PRO A 185 -23.63 7.96 23.20
N GLU A 186 -23.41 7.88 24.51
CA GLU A 186 -24.23 8.60 25.52
C GLU A 186 -23.58 9.80 26.23
N GLU A 187 -22.35 10.22 25.91
CA GLU A 187 -21.78 11.43 26.55
C GLU A 187 -21.70 12.63 25.61
N GLU A 188 -22.85 13.04 25.06
CA GLU A 188 -23.10 14.47 24.85
C GLU A 188 -23.34 15.14 26.21
N SER A 189 -22.27 15.34 26.98
CA SER A 189 -22.32 16.24 28.14
C SER A 189 -21.38 17.42 27.93
N LYS A 190 -21.99 18.49 27.44
CA LYS A 190 -21.65 19.91 27.59
C LYS A 190 -20.40 20.20 28.46
N SER A 191 -19.29 20.60 27.82
CA SER A 191 -18.48 21.70 28.36
C SER A 191 -17.57 22.32 27.29
N SER A 192 -17.59 23.64 27.31
CA SER A 192 -17.06 24.63 26.38
C SER A 192 -15.53 24.76 26.28
N ASP A 193 -14.77 23.67 26.16
CA ASP A 193 -13.29 23.74 26.07
C ASP A 193 -12.67 23.10 24.80
N GLU A 194 -13.48 22.60 23.85
CA GLU A 194 -12.96 21.73 22.78
C GLU A 194 -12.47 22.39 21.48
N GLU A 195 -12.60 23.71 21.29
CA GLU A 195 -12.17 24.33 20.01
C GLU A 195 -10.64 24.22 19.74
N LYS A 196 -9.81 23.98 20.77
CA LYS A 196 -8.38 23.68 20.57
C LYS A 196 -8.10 22.20 20.25
N ASN A 197 -8.99 21.29 20.61
CA ASN A 197 -8.78 19.84 20.46
C ASN A 197 -9.28 19.31 19.11
N VAL A 198 -10.29 19.95 18.52
CA VAL A 198 -10.86 19.57 17.21
C VAL A 198 -9.85 19.70 16.05
N LYS A 199 -8.85 20.58 16.16
CA LYS A 199 -7.79 20.67 15.13
C LYS A 199 -6.76 19.53 15.21
N ARG A 200 -6.66 18.82 16.34
CA ARG A 200 -5.77 17.64 16.49
C ARG A 200 -6.45 16.34 16.06
N SER A 201 -7.78 16.25 16.13
CA SER A 201 -8.55 15.02 15.91
C SER A 201 -8.79 14.65 14.44
N LEU A 202 -8.54 15.56 13.48
CA LEU A 202 -8.77 15.30 12.05
C LEU A 202 -7.76 14.33 11.38
N LYS A 203 -6.83 13.73 12.13
CA LYS A 203 -5.70 12.96 11.56
C LYS A 203 -5.99 11.46 11.35
N TYR A 204 -6.98 10.85 12.02
CA TYR A 204 -7.27 9.39 11.88
C TYR A 204 -8.75 9.02 12.04
N PRO A 205 -9.23 7.97 11.33
CA PRO A 205 -10.63 7.56 11.36
C PRO A 205 -11.01 6.89 12.69
N HIS A 206 -12.10 7.34 13.30
CA HIS A 206 -12.70 6.73 14.48
C HIS A 206 -13.53 5.50 14.06
N LEU A 207 -13.39 4.38 14.79
CA LEU A 207 -14.24 3.19 14.62
C LEU A 207 -15.50 3.37 15.47
N VAL A 208 -16.67 3.47 14.84
CA VAL A 208 -17.98 3.44 15.49
C VAL A 208 -18.51 2.02 15.43
N LEU A 209 -18.76 1.39 16.59
CA LEU A 209 -19.36 0.06 16.66
C LEU A 209 -20.89 0.16 16.71
N PRO A 210 -21.63 -0.75 16.05
CA PRO A 210 -23.08 -0.85 16.17
C PRO A 210 -23.48 -1.45 17.54
N GLU A 211 -24.65 -1.05 18.03
CA GLU A 211 -25.20 -1.36 19.37
C GLU A 211 -25.36 -2.86 19.67
N SER A 212 -25.34 -3.73 18.66
CA SER A 212 -25.57 -5.17 18.80
C SER A 212 -24.41 -5.96 19.43
N TYR A 213 -23.31 -5.31 19.82
CA TYR A 213 -22.13 -5.95 20.40
C TYR A 213 -21.91 -5.66 21.89
N THR A 214 -22.86 -5.01 22.58
CA THR A 214 -22.75 -4.66 24.01
C THR A 214 -23.67 -5.47 24.94
N GLU A 215 -24.07 -6.68 24.55
CA GLU A 215 -24.74 -7.63 25.45
C GLU A 215 -23.98 -8.97 25.46
N GLU A 216 -23.10 -9.13 26.45
CA GLU A 216 -22.93 -10.32 27.31
C GLU A 216 -21.93 -10.04 28.45
#